data_AF-A0A3B1A806-F1
#
_entry.id   AF-A0A3B1A806-F1
#
_cell.length_a   1.000
_cell.length_b   1.000
_cell.length_c   1.000
_cell.angle_alpha   90.00
_cell.angle_beta   90.00
_cell.angle_gamma   90.00
#
_symmetry.space_group_name_H-M   'P 1'
#
loop_
_entity.id
_entity.type
_entity.pdbx_description
1 polymer ?
#
loop_
_entity_poly.entity_id
_entity_poly.type
_entity_poly.pdbx_seq_one_letter_code
_entity_poly.pdbx_strand_id
1 'polypeptide(L)'
;MGKLNMNEMMTIEEYITDHCKLSMEKAIAAERFPLWKRSCDTIDDMTFSRHGLLRCISAVQSGRHYLQVTDEIYDETICHSSYFNALKSSRRMNMVKAIEKQSYQLQSE
;
A
#
# COMPACT_ATOMS: atom_id res chain seq x y z
N MET A 1 35.35 -0.33 -10.17
CA MET A 1 34.04 0.32 -9.94
C MET A 1 33.05 -0.78 -9.60
N GLY A 2 32.72 -0.95 -8.32
CA GLY A 2 31.75 -1.96 -7.88
C GLY A 2 30.36 -1.60 -8.41
N LYS A 3 29.62 -2.59 -8.92
CA LYS A 3 28.19 -2.44 -9.19
C LYS A 3 27.51 -2.18 -7.86
N LEU A 4 27.07 -0.95 -7.62
CA LEU A 4 26.11 -0.65 -6.57
C LEU A 4 24.83 -1.42 -6.88
N ASN A 5 24.37 -2.23 -5.93
CA ASN A 5 23.10 -2.93 -6.05
C ASN A 5 22.00 -1.85 -5.94
N MET A 6 21.02 -1.82 -6.85
CA MET A 6 19.99 -0.76 -6.89
C MET A 6 19.23 -0.60 -5.55
N ASN A 7 19.22 -1.65 -4.73
CA ASN A 7 18.64 -1.68 -3.38
C ASN A 7 19.45 -0.94 -2.30
N GLU A 8 20.72 -0.59 -2.52
CA GLU A 8 21.57 0.01 -1.46
C GLU A 8 21.31 1.50 -1.23
N MET A 9 20.46 2.14 -2.05
CA MET A 9 20.15 3.59 -1.94
C MET A 9 18.65 3.90 -1.80
N MET A 10 17.76 2.89 -1.78
CA MET A 10 16.33 3.12 -1.63
C MET A 10 15.96 3.36 -0.17
N THR A 11 15.12 4.36 0.06
CA THR A 11 14.42 4.55 1.32
C THR A 11 13.41 3.42 1.54
N ILE A 12 13.04 3.19 2.79
CA ILE A 12 11.98 2.22 3.15
C ILE A 12 10.66 2.59 2.46
N GLU A 13 10.36 3.87 2.34
CA GLU A 13 9.16 4.35 1.68
C GLU A 13 9.13 4.01 0.18
N GLU A 14 10.23 4.27 -0.54
CA GLU A 14 10.37 3.91 -1.95
C GLU A 14 10.22 2.40 -2.14
N TYR A 15 10.89 1.61 -1.30
CA TYR A 15 10.78 0.16 -1.35
C TYR A 15 9.35 -0.32 -1.14
N ILE A 16 8.63 0.22 -0.16
CA ILE A 16 7.23 -0.15 0.10
C ILE A 16 6.33 0.27 -1.05
N THR A 17 6.56 1.46 -1.62
CA THR A 17 5.78 1.98 -2.75
C THR A 17 5.92 1.07 -3.95
N ASP A 18 7.16 0.72 -4.32
CA ASP A 18 7.46 -0.17 -5.44
C ASP A 18 6.92 -1.58 -5.19
N HIS A 19 7.06 -2.10 -3.97
CA HIS A 19 6.49 -3.39 -3.60
C HIS A 19 4.97 -3.41 -3.72
N CYS A 20 4.28 -2.39 -3.19
CA CYS A 20 2.83 -2.27 -3.30
C CYS A 20 2.38 -2.22 -4.76
N LYS A 21 3.08 -1.42 -5.57
CA LYS A 21 2.78 -1.25 -6.99
C LYS A 21 2.95 -2.58 -7.73
N LEU A 22 4.08 -3.24 -7.58
CA LEU A 22 4.37 -4.50 -8.27
C LEU A 22 3.39 -5.60 -7.85
N SER A 23 3.11 -5.74 -6.55
CA SER A 23 2.12 -6.71 -6.05
C SER A 23 0.71 -6.43 -6.57
N MET A 24 0.30 -5.16 -6.63
CA MET A 24 -0.99 -4.75 -7.20
C MET A 24 -1.09 -5.09 -8.68
N GLU A 25 -0.07 -4.76 -9.47
CA GLU A 25 -0.02 -5.04 -10.91
C GLU A 25 -0.11 -6.55 -11.17
N LYS A 26 0.67 -7.36 -10.42
CA LYS A 26 0.59 -8.82 -10.49
C LYS A 26 -0.79 -9.35 -10.08
N ALA A 27 -1.41 -8.77 -9.05
CA ALA A 27 -2.72 -9.20 -8.57
C ALA A 27 -3.81 -8.92 -9.61
N ILE A 28 -3.75 -7.76 -10.27
CA ILE A 28 -4.63 -7.42 -11.39
C ILE A 28 -4.41 -8.38 -12.56
N ALA A 29 -3.16 -8.70 -12.91
CA ALA A 29 -2.84 -9.58 -14.03
C ALA A 29 -3.24 -11.05 -13.79
N ALA A 30 -3.25 -11.50 -12.52
CA ALA A 30 -3.63 -12.86 -12.15
C ALA A 30 -5.14 -13.14 -12.29
N GLU A 31 -5.98 -12.11 -12.33
CA GLU A 31 -7.43 -12.23 -12.44
C GLU A 31 -7.95 -11.67 -13.77
N ARG A 32 -8.71 -12.47 -14.52
CA ARG A 32 -9.28 -12.02 -15.80
C ARG A 32 -10.25 -10.85 -15.63
N PHE A 33 -11.02 -10.85 -14.53
CA PHE A 33 -12.01 -9.81 -14.20
C PHE A 33 -12.06 -9.59 -12.68
N PRO A 34 -11.11 -8.82 -12.10
CA PRO A 34 -11.03 -8.63 -10.66
C PRO A 34 -12.20 -7.81 -10.14
N LEU A 35 -13.15 -8.46 -9.45
CA LEU A 35 -14.34 -7.82 -8.89
C LEU A 35 -14.02 -6.80 -7.80
N TRP A 36 -12.83 -6.92 -7.20
CA TRP A 36 -12.35 -6.01 -6.17
C TRP A 36 -11.75 -4.72 -6.77
N LYS A 37 -11.28 -4.74 -8.02
CA LYS A 37 -10.64 -3.58 -8.66
C LYS A 37 -11.68 -2.51 -8.94
N ARG A 38 -11.49 -1.32 -8.40
CA ARG A 38 -12.33 -0.15 -8.71
C ARG A 38 -11.49 1.10 -8.81
N SER A 39 -11.88 1.99 -9.71
CA SER A 39 -11.47 3.39 -9.64
C SER A 39 -12.30 4.03 -8.52
N CYS A 40 -11.67 4.29 -7.36
CA CYS A 40 -12.33 4.96 -6.24
C CYS A 40 -11.89 6.43 -6.21
N ASP A 41 -12.85 7.36 -6.27
CA ASP A 41 -12.55 8.80 -6.38
C ASP A 41 -11.95 9.41 -5.10
N THR A 42 -12.22 8.82 -3.94
CA THR A 42 -11.84 9.42 -2.65
C THR A 42 -10.45 9.01 -2.16
N ILE A 43 -10.06 7.76 -2.42
CA ILE A 43 -8.74 7.20 -2.10
C ILE A 43 -8.61 5.97 -2.98
N ASP A 44 -7.58 5.91 -3.80
CA ASP A 44 -7.39 4.77 -4.70
C ASP A 44 -6.86 3.53 -3.95
N ASP A 45 -6.86 2.41 -4.65
CA ASP A 45 -6.48 1.10 -4.13
C ASP A 45 -4.98 1.01 -3.82
N MET A 46 -4.12 1.72 -4.58
CA MET A 46 -2.68 1.79 -4.30
C MET A 46 -2.46 2.59 -3.02
N THR A 47 -2.96 3.83 -2.97
CA THR A 47 -2.78 4.72 -1.81
C THR A 47 -3.30 4.05 -0.54
N PHE A 48 -4.47 3.42 -0.59
CA PHE A 48 -4.98 2.64 0.54
C PHE A 48 -4.03 1.53 1.01
N SER A 49 -3.45 0.77 0.09
CA SER A 49 -2.59 -0.36 0.42
C SER A 49 -1.25 0.12 1.01
N ARG A 50 -0.64 1.14 0.40
CA ARG A 50 0.61 1.74 0.89
C ARG A 50 0.45 2.32 2.29
N HIS A 51 -0.58 3.14 2.53
CA HIS A 51 -0.81 3.67 3.87
C HIS A 51 -1.25 2.61 4.88
N GLY A 52 -1.90 1.54 4.43
CA GLY A 52 -2.19 0.37 5.25
C GLY A 52 -0.91 -0.24 5.83
N LEU A 53 0.08 -0.47 4.96
CA LEU A 53 1.37 -1.03 5.35
C LEU A 53 2.22 -0.06 6.18
N LEU A 54 2.36 1.19 5.75
CA LEU A 54 3.10 2.23 6.49
C LEU A 54 2.55 2.40 7.91
N ARG A 55 1.22 2.35 8.08
CA ARG A 55 0.60 2.37 9.41
C ARG A 55 0.97 1.16 10.26
N CYS A 56 1.10 -0.02 9.68
CA CYS A 56 1.42 -1.26 10.39
C CYS A 56 2.88 -1.35 10.83
N ILE A 57 3.81 -0.70 10.13
CA ILE A 57 5.25 -0.78 10.41
C ILE A 57 5.82 0.44 11.14
N SER A 58 5.08 1.55 11.18
CA SER A 58 5.52 2.77 11.85
C SER A 58 5.27 2.72 13.36
N ALA A 59 5.98 3.53 14.13
CA ALA A 59 5.86 3.62 15.59
C ALA A 59 4.61 4.39 16.07
N VAL A 60 3.60 4.52 15.22
CA VAL A 60 2.40 5.30 15.48
C VAL A 60 1.47 4.58 16.47
N GLN A 61 1.02 5.32 17.47
CA GLN A 61 0.27 4.77 18.62
C GLN A 61 -1.25 4.71 18.39
N SER A 62 -1.75 5.40 17.38
CA SER A 62 -3.17 5.41 17.05
C SER A 62 -3.40 5.75 15.59
N GLY A 63 -4.61 5.49 15.10
CA GLY A 63 -4.99 5.92 13.76
C GLY A 63 -4.94 7.44 13.58
N ARG A 64 -5.27 8.23 14.62
CA ARG A 64 -5.17 9.69 14.58
C ARG A 64 -3.71 10.14 14.47
N HIS A 65 -2.84 9.58 15.31
CA HIS A 65 -1.41 9.86 15.29
C HIS A 65 -0.81 9.58 13.91
N TYR A 66 -1.17 8.44 13.29
CA TYR A 66 -0.71 8.12 11.95
C TYR A 66 -1.05 9.18 10.91
N LEU A 67 -2.29 9.69 10.91
CA LEU A 67 -2.71 10.65 9.89
C LEU A 67 -2.09 12.03 10.08
N GLN A 68 -1.82 12.45 11.32
CA GLN A 68 -1.05 13.67 11.60
C GLN A 68 0.38 13.54 11.05
N VAL A 69 1.03 12.42 11.36
CA VAL A 69 2.37 12.11 10.87
C VAL A 69 2.42 11.99 9.35
N THR A 70 1.33 11.52 8.72
CA THR A 70 1.29 11.31 7.27
C THR A 70 1.37 12.63 6.51
N ASP A 71 0.61 13.63 6.96
CA ASP A 71 0.64 14.98 6.40
C ASP A 71 2.01 15.63 6.64
N GLU A 72 2.60 15.45 7.83
CA GLU A 72 3.87 16.06 8.22
C GLU A 72 5.11 15.43 7.56
N ILE A 73 5.13 14.11 7.36
CA ILE A 73 6.31 13.36 6.88
C ILE A 73 6.25 13.09 5.38
N TYR A 74 5.08 12.71 4.86
CA TYR A 74 4.94 12.27 3.46
C TYR A 74 4.35 13.36 2.56
N ASP A 75 3.97 14.53 3.10
CA ASP A 75 3.30 15.61 2.36
C ASP A 75 2.02 15.11 1.65
N GLU A 76 1.35 14.13 2.27
CA GLU A 76 0.18 13.44 1.71
C GLU A 76 -1.05 13.64 2.59
N THR A 77 -1.95 14.50 2.12
CA THR A 77 -3.20 14.75 2.84
C THR A 77 -4.23 13.66 2.56
N ILE A 78 -4.50 12.82 3.55
CA ILE A 78 -5.59 11.84 3.51
C ILE A 78 -6.71 12.25 4.47
N CYS A 79 -7.93 12.32 3.95
CA CYS A 79 -9.09 12.58 4.79
C CYS A 79 -9.32 11.44 5.79
N HIS A 80 -9.31 11.77 7.09
CA HIS A 80 -9.51 10.83 8.20
C HIS A 80 -10.74 9.94 8.00
N SER A 81 -11.90 10.54 7.71
CA SER A 81 -13.14 9.79 7.54
C SER A 81 -13.06 8.84 6.36
N SER A 82 -12.50 9.28 5.23
CA SER A 82 -12.32 8.46 4.03
C SER A 82 -11.44 7.24 4.28
N TYR A 83 -10.29 7.41 4.94
CA TYR A 83 -9.37 6.31 5.22
C TYR A 83 -9.97 5.27 6.19
N PHE A 84 -10.51 5.72 7.33
CA PHE A 84 -11.09 4.78 8.31
C PHE A 84 -12.36 4.12 7.81
N ASN A 85 -13.17 4.79 6.98
CA ASN A 85 -14.31 4.14 6.34
C ASN A 85 -13.87 3.09 5.33
N ALA A 86 -12.79 3.36 4.58
CA ALA A 86 -12.22 2.39 3.67
C ALA A 86 -11.73 1.10 4.35
N LEU A 87 -11.22 1.16 5.58
CA LEU A 87 -10.83 -0.04 6.33
C LEU A 87 -11.99 -1.01 6.58
N LYS A 88 -13.23 -0.52 6.59
CA LYS A 88 -14.44 -1.34 6.75
C LYS A 88 -14.92 -1.98 5.45
N SER A 89 -14.26 -1.70 4.33
CA SER A 89 -14.69 -2.14 3.00
C SER A 89 -14.37 -3.62 2.78
N SER A 90 -15.41 -4.46 2.66
CA SER A 90 -15.24 -5.88 2.26
C SER A 90 -14.60 -6.02 0.89
N ARG A 91 -14.82 -5.07 -0.02
CA ARG A 91 -14.13 -5.01 -1.32
C ARG A 91 -12.62 -4.86 -1.13
N ARG A 92 -12.18 -3.90 -0.31
CA ARG A 92 -10.74 -3.67 -0.06
C ARG A 92 -10.10 -4.81 0.69
N MET A 93 -10.85 -5.50 1.55
CA MET A 93 -10.39 -6.75 2.15
C MET A 93 -10.03 -7.79 1.07
N ASN A 94 -10.89 -7.99 0.07
CA ASN A 94 -10.61 -8.92 -1.03
C ASN A 94 -9.43 -8.47 -1.89
N MET A 95 -9.32 -7.16 -2.15
CA MET A 95 -8.15 -6.59 -2.82
C MET A 95 -6.86 -6.88 -2.05
N VAL A 96 -6.82 -6.60 -0.73
CA VAL A 96 -5.63 -6.82 0.10
C VAL A 96 -5.23 -8.30 0.08
N LYS A 97 -6.18 -9.24 0.14
CA LYS A 97 -5.89 -10.68 0.00
C LYS A 97 -5.28 -11.04 -1.36
N ALA A 98 -5.74 -10.42 -2.44
CA ALA A 98 -5.18 -10.63 -3.77
C ALA A 98 -3.74 -10.12 -3.87
N ILE A 99 -3.47 -8.92 -3.31
CA ILE A 99 -2.13 -8.30 -3.24
C ILE A 99 -1.20 -9.14 -2.36
N GLU A 100 -1.64 -9.53 -1.15
CA GLU A 100 -0.88 -10.32 -0.19
C GLU A 100 -0.31 -11.59 -0.83
N LYS A 101 -1.14 -12.32 -1.60
CA LYS A 101 -0.70 -13.51 -2.31
C LYS A 101 0.47 -13.24 -3.26
N GLN A 102 0.44 -12.12 -3.99
CA GLN A 102 1.52 -11.74 -4.92
C GLN A 102 2.74 -11.22 -4.18
N SER A 103 2.55 -10.49 -3.09
CA SER A 103 3.62 -10.02 -2.20
C SER A 103 4.45 -11.19 -1.66
N TYR A 104 3.81 -12.26 -1.19
CA TYR A 104 4.53 -13.45 -0.75
C TYR A 104 5.30 -14.12 -1.87
N GLN A 105 4.70 -14.24 -3.06
CA GLN A 105 5.36 -14.83 -4.22
C GLN A 105 6.62 -14.07 -4.63
N LEU A 106 6.60 -12.74 -4.57
CA LEU A 106 7.74 -11.88 -4.86
C LEU A 106 8.92 -12.03 -3.89
N GLN A 107 8.68 -12.51 -2.66
CA GLN A 107 9.70 -12.65 -1.63
C GLN A 107 10.13 -14.12 -1.41
N SER A 108 9.41 -15.06 -2.03
CA SER A 108 9.73 -16.49 -1.97
C SER A 108 10.66 -16.98 -3.10
N GLU A 109 11.04 -16.08 -4.01
CA GLU A 109 12.04 -16.31 -5.07
C GLU A 109 13.45 -15.92 -4.57
#